data_AF-A0A935CQT9-F1
#
_entry.id   AF-A0A935CQT9-F1
#
_cell.length_a   1.000
_cell.length_b   1.000
_cell.length_c   1.000
_cell.angle_alpha   90.00
_cell.angle_beta   90.00
_cell.angle_gamma   90.00
#
_symmetry.space_group_name_H-M   'P 1'
#
loop_
_entity.id
_entity.type
_entity.pdbx_description
1 polymer ?
#
loop_
_entity_poly.entity_id
_entity_poly.type
_entity_poly.pdbx_seq_one_letter_code
_entity_poly.pdbx_strand_id
1 'polypeptide(L)'
;MRTAALVRRLQSRTAELVWRLLSLIRIARFSLLTGGILLLALLLRLVGLTWGFPHSFNVDESHVVYLASQLAQRFAQTGSLDPQASSYGALPLYLLALSTALADGALTWLKTLVALPFDSAPMLYVGRLLAVAASTATVGLTMALASALGHEGTALMPRQQRAALWSGLLLAISLLPVREAHFGTVDSLLVLLMMLALLAAARLARTGAWRDYVLTGVAVALAMSVKIGAGLLVVPVLVAHLAHIRGSRGTRAGPHAPT
;
A
#
# COMPACT_ATOMS: atom_id res chain seq x y z
N MET A 1 19.84 15.72 -54.23
CA MET A 1 20.10 15.87 -52.78
C MET A 1 18.84 16.12 -51.93
N ARG A 2 17.86 16.95 -52.34
CA ARG A 2 16.66 17.26 -51.52
C ARG A 2 15.70 16.08 -51.25
N THR A 3 15.55 15.15 -52.19
CA THR A 3 14.66 13.98 -52.08
C THR A 3 15.14 12.94 -51.05
N ALA A 4 16.43 12.63 -51.03
CA ALA A 4 17.01 11.69 -50.05
C ALA A 4 16.90 12.20 -48.60
N ALA A 5 17.00 13.52 -48.38
CA ALA A 5 16.82 14.13 -47.07
C ALA A 5 15.36 14.09 -46.58
N LEU A 6 14.40 14.23 -47.51
CA LEU A 6 12.97 14.10 -47.22
C LEU A 6 12.61 12.67 -46.81
N VAL A 7 13.10 11.67 -47.55
CA VAL A 7 12.87 10.24 -47.24
C VAL A 7 13.43 9.87 -45.86
N ARG A 8 14.66 10.30 -45.52
CA ARG A 8 15.22 10.05 -44.18
C ARG A 8 14.41 10.72 -43.06
N ARG A 9 13.89 11.93 -43.27
CA ARG A 9 13.02 12.62 -42.29
C ARG A 9 11.67 11.95 -42.11
N LEU A 10 11.10 11.39 -43.18
CA LEU A 10 9.85 10.62 -43.10
C LEU A 10 10.08 9.30 -42.38
N GLN A 11 11.17 8.59 -42.69
CA GLN A 11 11.56 7.35 -42.01
C GLN A 11 11.84 7.55 -40.52
N SER A 12 12.50 8.66 -40.13
CA SER A 12 12.73 8.95 -38.71
C SER A 12 11.44 9.29 -37.97
N ARG A 13 10.54 10.07 -38.59
CA ARG A 13 9.22 10.38 -38.01
C ARG A 13 8.32 9.15 -37.88
N THR A 14 8.29 8.27 -38.88
CA THR A 14 7.51 7.03 -38.79
C THR A 14 8.07 6.09 -37.73
N ALA A 15 9.39 5.95 -37.63
CA ALA A 15 10.03 5.17 -36.56
C ALA A 15 9.72 5.74 -35.17
N GLU A 16 9.75 7.06 -35.00
CA GLU A 16 9.40 7.72 -33.74
C GLU A 16 7.92 7.51 -33.38
N LEU A 17 7.01 7.65 -34.35
CA LEU A 17 5.58 7.40 -34.15
C LEU A 17 5.30 5.94 -33.78
N VAL A 18 5.91 4.98 -34.46
CA VAL A 18 5.80 3.55 -34.16
C VAL A 18 6.31 3.27 -32.74
N TRP A 19 7.48 3.82 -32.36
CA TRP A 19 8.01 3.70 -31.01
C TRP A 19 7.07 4.28 -29.94
N ARG A 20 6.52 5.47 -30.18
CA ARG A 20 5.55 6.11 -29.29
C ARG A 20 4.30 5.23 -29.15
N LEU A 21 3.73 4.75 -30.25
CA LEU A 21 2.55 3.87 -30.24
C LEU A 21 2.80 2.58 -29.47
N LEU A 22 3.91 1.88 -29.75
CA LEU A 22 4.29 0.67 -29.02
C LEU A 22 4.49 0.93 -27.52
N SER A 23 5.07 2.08 -27.16
CA SER A 23 5.25 2.47 -25.76
C SER A 23 3.91 2.74 -25.06
N LEU A 24 2.96 3.40 -25.74
CA LEU A 24 1.62 3.68 -25.22
C LEU A 24 0.81 2.40 -25.03
N ILE A 25 0.83 1.49 -26.02
CA ILE A 25 0.16 0.18 -25.93
C ILE A 25 0.71 -0.61 -24.75
N ARG A 26 2.04 -0.58 -24.54
CA ARG A 26 2.68 -1.27 -23.41
C ARG A 26 2.25 -0.68 -22.07
N ILE A 27 2.21 0.65 -21.94
CA ILE A 27 1.76 1.33 -20.72
C ILE A 27 0.29 1.00 -20.46
N ALA A 28 -0.58 1.10 -21.46
CA ALA A 28 -2.00 0.79 -21.34
C ALA A 28 -2.24 -0.66 -20.91
N ARG A 29 -1.53 -1.61 -21.51
CA ARG A 29 -1.58 -3.04 -21.11
C ARG A 29 -1.14 -3.25 -19.67
N PHE A 30 -0.03 -2.64 -19.26
CA PHE A 30 0.46 -2.75 -17.88
C PHE A 30 -0.55 -2.18 -16.87
N SER A 31 -1.11 -1.01 -17.16
CA SER A 31 -2.15 -0.39 -16.32
C SER A 31 -3.41 -1.24 -16.24
N LEU A 32 -3.87 -1.80 -17.37
CA LEU A 32 -5.04 -2.68 -17.41
C LEU A 32 -4.83 -3.95 -16.58
N LEU A 33 -3.66 -4.60 -16.70
CA LEU A 33 -3.34 -5.79 -15.91
C LEU A 33 -3.22 -5.48 -14.42
N THR A 34 -2.60 -4.35 -14.08
CA THR A 34 -2.52 -3.87 -12.69
C THR A 34 -3.93 -3.64 -12.12
N GLY A 35 -4.80 -2.96 -12.87
CA GLY A 35 -6.20 -2.76 -12.49
C GLY A 35 -6.96 -4.07 -12.32
N GLY A 36 -6.76 -5.03 -13.22
CA GLY A 36 -7.35 -6.37 -13.13
C GLY A 36 -6.90 -7.15 -11.89
N ILE A 37 -5.61 -7.08 -11.53
CA ILE A 37 -5.07 -7.72 -10.32
C ILE A 37 -5.64 -7.06 -9.06
N LEU A 38 -5.73 -5.73 -9.01
CA LEU A 38 -6.32 -5.02 -7.87
C LEU A 38 -7.81 -5.31 -7.72
N LEU A 39 -8.54 -5.39 -8.84
CA LEU A 39 -9.95 -5.78 -8.83
C LEU A 39 -10.12 -7.21 -8.32
N LEU A 40 -9.31 -8.15 -8.82
CA LEU A 40 -9.29 -9.53 -8.33
C LEU A 40 -8.99 -9.58 -6.82
N ALA A 41 -7.97 -8.85 -6.37
CA ALA A 41 -7.60 -8.78 -4.96
C ALA A 41 -8.75 -8.25 -4.09
N LEU A 42 -9.44 -7.20 -4.55
CA LEU A 42 -10.59 -6.61 -3.87
C LEU A 42 -11.76 -7.59 -3.79
N LEU A 43 -12.12 -8.21 -4.91
CA LEU A 43 -13.23 -9.16 -4.98
C LEU A 43 -13.01 -10.35 -4.06
N LEU A 44 -11.81 -10.95 -4.07
CA LEU A 44 -11.47 -12.08 -3.19
C LEU A 44 -11.52 -11.71 -1.69
N ARG A 45 -11.40 -10.43 -1.34
CA ARG A 45 -11.44 -9.94 0.05
C ARG A 45 -12.83 -9.48 0.47
N LEU A 46 -13.70 -9.14 -0.48
CA LEU A 46 -15.09 -8.73 -0.22
C LEU A 46 -16.06 -9.92 -0.20
N VAL A 47 -15.82 -10.94 -1.03
CA VAL A 47 -16.71 -12.11 -1.10
C VAL A 47 -16.68 -12.86 0.23
N GLY A 48 -17.82 -12.89 0.92
CA GLY A 48 -17.94 -13.53 2.23
C GLY A 48 -17.54 -12.64 3.40
N LEU A 49 -17.36 -11.32 3.21
CA LEU A 49 -17.01 -10.37 4.29
C LEU A 49 -17.95 -10.45 5.51
N THR A 50 -19.21 -10.80 5.29
CA THR A 50 -20.26 -10.91 6.30
C THR A 50 -20.29 -12.26 7.03
N TRP A 51 -19.26 -13.11 6.84
CA TRP A 51 -19.19 -14.40 7.50
C TRP A 51 -19.30 -14.25 9.04
N GLY A 52 -20.15 -15.07 9.65
CA GLY A 52 -20.37 -15.07 11.10
C GLY A 52 -21.18 -13.91 11.67
N PHE A 53 -21.59 -12.92 10.87
CA PHE A 53 -22.36 -11.77 11.37
C PHE A 53 -23.65 -12.18 12.09
N PRO A 54 -24.05 -11.44 13.15
CA PRO A 54 -23.38 -10.27 13.74
C PRO A 54 -22.29 -10.62 14.77
N HIS A 55 -21.95 -11.89 14.92
CA HIS A 55 -20.98 -12.35 15.92
C HIS A 55 -19.56 -12.25 15.37
N SER A 56 -18.63 -11.83 16.23
CA SER A 56 -17.20 -12.00 15.94
C SER A 56 -16.72 -13.30 16.58
N PHE A 57 -16.21 -14.19 15.74
CA PHE A 57 -15.61 -15.46 16.18
C PHE A 57 -14.09 -15.35 16.39
N ASN A 58 -13.51 -14.17 16.15
CA ASN A 58 -12.11 -13.89 16.36
C ASN A 58 -11.95 -13.02 17.62
N VAL A 59 -11.12 -13.51 18.55
CA VAL A 59 -10.91 -12.83 19.84
C VAL A 59 -10.29 -11.44 19.66
N ASP A 60 -9.39 -11.27 18.68
CA ASP A 60 -8.71 -10.01 18.40
C ASP A 60 -9.67 -9.00 17.78
N GLU A 61 -10.54 -9.41 16.85
CA GLU A 61 -11.59 -8.54 16.28
C GLU A 61 -12.50 -7.99 17.39
N SER A 62 -13.00 -8.88 18.25
CA SER A 62 -13.89 -8.51 19.36
C SER A 62 -13.21 -7.54 20.31
N HIS A 63 -11.93 -7.78 20.62
CA HIS A 63 -11.17 -6.93 21.52
C HIS A 63 -10.86 -5.55 20.92
N VAL A 64 -10.49 -5.48 19.65
CA VAL A 64 -10.26 -4.20 18.95
C VAL A 64 -11.54 -3.37 18.87
N VAL A 65 -12.67 -4.00 18.54
CA VAL A 65 -13.99 -3.35 18.52
C VAL A 65 -14.35 -2.84 19.91
N TYR A 66 -14.16 -3.64 20.97
CA TYR A 66 -14.42 -3.23 22.34
C TYR A 66 -13.58 -2.01 22.76
N LEU A 67 -12.27 -2.02 22.49
CA LEU A 67 -11.40 -0.91 22.87
C LEU A 67 -11.73 0.37 22.10
N ALA A 68 -12.02 0.25 20.80
CA ALA A 68 -12.40 1.40 19.98
C ALA A 68 -13.76 1.97 20.39
N SER A 69 -14.71 1.15 20.86
CA SER A 69 -16.02 1.63 21.33
C SER A 69 -15.87 2.37 22.66
N GLN A 70 -15.04 1.84 23.56
CA GLN A 70 -14.69 2.52 24.81
C GLN A 70 -13.97 3.85 24.57
N LEU A 71 -13.08 3.93 23.59
CA LEU A 71 -12.46 5.18 23.18
C LEU A 71 -13.50 6.20 22.67
N ALA A 72 -14.38 5.79 21.76
CA ALA A 72 -15.42 6.66 21.22
C ALA A 72 -16.39 7.15 22.30
N GLN A 73 -16.81 6.26 23.21
CA GLN A 73 -17.69 6.60 24.32
C GLN A 73 -17.03 7.59 25.29
N ARG A 74 -15.77 7.36 25.66
CA ARG A 74 -15.03 8.27 26.54
C ARG A 74 -14.85 9.65 25.91
N PHE A 75 -14.55 9.70 24.62
CA PHE A 75 -14.50 10.96 23.89
C PHE A 75 -15.85 11.69 23.93
N ALA A 76 -16.96 10.99 23.69
CA ALA A 76 -18.30 11.59 23.73
C ALA A 76 -18.69 12.09 25.14
N GLN A 77 -18.26 11.41 26.20
CA GLN A 77 -18.64 11.75 27.58
C GLN A 77 -17.73 12.82 28.21
N THR A 78 -16.44 12.81 27.90
CA THR A 78 -15.42 13.58 28.63
C THR A 78 -14.50 14.41 27.72
N GLY A 79 -14.58 14.24 26.40
CA GLY A 79 -13.62 14.82 25.45
C GLY A 79 -12.24 14.16 25.47
N SER A 80 -12.03 13.14 26.32
CA SER A 80 -10.74 12.45 26.41
C SER A 80 -10.48 11.58 25.19
N LEU A 81 -9.29 11.74 24.61
CA LEU A 81 -8.78 10.90 23.52
C LEU A 81 -7.84 9.80 24.01
N ASP A 82 -7.59 9.67 25.32
CA ASP A 82 -6.64 8.67 25.82
C ASP A 82 -7.06 7.23 25.41
N PRO A 83 -6.28 6.50 24.60
CA PRO A 83 -6.60 5.12 24.20
C PRO A 83 -6.50 4.14 25.37
N GLN A 84 -5.91 4.55 26.50
CA GLN A 84 -5.46 3.71 27.60
C GLN A 84 -4.44 2.66 27.15
N ALA A 85 -3.84 1.95 28.12
CA ALA A 85 -2.91 0.88 27.81
C ALA A 85 -3.63 -0.24 27.06
N SER A 86 -3.16 -0.55 25.85
CA SER A 86 -3.65 -1.64 25.02
C SER A 86 -2.47 -2.46 24.50
N SER A 87 -2.70 -3.76 24.31
CA SER A 87 -1.77 -4.65 23.61
C SER A 87 -1.62 -4.28 22.13
N TYR A 88 -2.59 -3.53 21.58
CA TYR A 88 -2.52 -2.90 20.28
C TYR A 88 -2.16 -1.41 20.45
N GLY A 89 -1.45 -0.84 19.49
CA GLY A 89 -1.15 0.58 19.53
C GLY A 89 -2.40 1.45 19.32
N ALA A 90 -2.26 2.75 19.56
CA ALA A 90 -3.40 3.68 19.56
C ALA A 90 -4.00 3.93 18.17
N LEU A 91 -3.17 3.90 17.12
CA LEU A 91 -3.58 4.24 15.75
C LEU A 91 -4.78 3.42 15.24
N PRO A 92 -4.81 2.06 15.33
CA PRO A 92 -5.95 1.29 14.87
C PRO A 92 -7.25 1.63 15.61
N LEU A 93 -7.19 1.99 16.90
CA LEU A 93 -8.37 2.34 17.69
C LEU A 93 -8.98 3.66 17.21
N TYR A 94 -8.16 4.69 17.03
CA TYR A 94 -8.61 5.98 16.49
C TYR A 94 -9.14 5.82 15.06
N LEU A 95 -8.43 5.08 14.22
CA LEU A 95 -8.83 4.87 12.83
C LEU A 95 -10.19 4.17 12.76
N LEU A 96 -10.41 3.13 13.56
CA LEU A 96 -11.67 2.39 13.59
C LEU A 96 -12.82 3.25 14.11
N ALA A 97 -12.63 3.95 15.23
CA ALA A 97 -13.65 4.81 15.83
C ALA A 97 -14.05 5.93 14.86
N LEU A 98 -13.08 6.65 14.30
CA LEU A 98 -13.31 7.72 13.34
C LEU A 98 -13.96 7.20 12.05
N SER A 99 -13.44 6.10 11.50
CA SER A 99 -13.99 5.53 10.27
C SER A 99 -15.42 5.06 10.46
N THR A 100 -15.77 4.54 11.64
CA THR A 100 -17.16 4.14 11.93
C THR A 100 -18.07 5.35 11.99
N ALA A 101 -17.66 6.41 12.70
CA ALA A 101 -18.44 7.65 12.80
C ALA A 101 -18.65 8.31 11.43
N LEU A 102 -17.64 8.30 10.55
CA LEU A 102 -17.74 8.87 9.21
C LEU A 102 -18.51 7.98 8.23
N ALA A 103 -18.41 6.66 8.37
CA ALA A 103 -19.06 5.71 7.48
C ALA A 103 -20.55 5.56 7.74
N ASP A 104 -21.04 5.92 8.93
CA ASP A 104 -22.43 5.73 9.36
C ASP A 104 -23.43 6.24 8.30
N GLY A 105 -23.40 7.53 7.96
CA GLY A 105 -24.31 8.11 6.97
C GLY A 105 -24.19 7.50 5.57
N ALA A 106 -22.97 7.20 5.12
CA ALA A 106 -22.73 6.59 3.80
C ALA A 106 -23.22 5.14 3.74
N LEU A 107 -23.03 4.37 4.81
CA LEU A 107 -23.47 2.98 4.92
C LEU A 107 -24.99 2.89 5.10
N THR A 108 -25.61 3.80 5.86
CA THR A 108 -27.07 3.90 5.94
C THR A 108 -27.68 4.18 4.57
N TRP A 109 -27.10 5.11 3.80
CA TRP A 109 -27.55 5.36 2.43
C TRP A 109 -27.33 4.15 1.53
N LEU A 110 -26.14 3.55 1.54
CA LEU A 110 -25.83 2.37 0.71
C LEU A 110 -26.73 1.17 1.02
N LYS A 111 -27.13 1.03 2.29
CA LYS A 111 -28.07 -0.01 2.74
C LYS A 111 -29.44 0.08 2.06
N THR A 112 -29.84 1.27 1.58
CA THR A 112 -31.08 1.43 0.78
C THR A 112 -31.00 0.78 -0.60
N LEU A 113 -29.78 0.54 -1.10
CA LEU A 113 -29.51 -0.07 -2.40
C LEU A 113 -29.14 -1.54 -2.30
N VAL A 114 -28.43 -1.93 -1.24
CA VAL A 114 -27.92 -3.29 -1.02
C VAL A 114 -28.18 -3.71 0.42
N ALA A 115 -28.68 -4.92 0.65
CA ALA A 115 -28.88 -5.42 2.00
C ALA A 115 -27.53 -5.63 2.72
N LEU A 116 -27.21 -4.73 3.65
CA LEU A 116 -25.98 -4.78 4.46
C LEU A 116 -26.31 -5.07 5.93
N PRO A 117 -25.60 -5.98 6.60
CA PRO A 117 -25.82 -6.32 8.02
C PRO A 117 -25.17 -5.30 8.99
N PHE A 118 -25.02 -4.05 8.56
CA PHE A 118 -24.28 -3.00 9.28
C PHE A 118 -24.85 -2.71 10.67
N ASP A 119 -26.17 -2.54 10.79
CA ASP A 119 -26.84 -2.10 12.03
C ASP A 119 -26.56 -3.01 13.23
N SER A 120 -26.38 -4.31 12.99
CA SER A 120 -26.19 -5.27 14.07
C SER A 120 -24.81 -5.20 14.69
N ALA A 121 -23.80 -4.74 13.95
CA ALA A 121 -22.41 -4.62 14.41
C ALA A 121 -21.61 -3.63 13.54
N PRO A 122 -21.86 -2.32 13.65
CA PRO A 122 -21.35 -1.31 12.70
C PRO A 122 -19.81 -1.21 12.72
N MET A 123 -19.21 -1.18 13.91
CA MET A 123 -17.75 -1.14 14.07
C MET A 123 -17.06 -2.40 13.56
N LEU A 124 -17.65 -3.59 13.76
CA LEU A 124 -17.08 -4.83 13.23
C LEU A 124 -17.06 -4.79 11.70
N TYR A 125 -18.16 -4.34 11.09
CA TYR A 125 -18.27 -4.24 9.63
C TYR A 125 -17.26 -3.25 9.05
N VAL A 126 -17.14 -2.07 9.67
CA VAL A 126 -16.15 -1.05 9.28
C VAL A 126 -14.72 -1.55 9.48
N GLY A 127 -14.44 -2.25 10.58
CA GLY A 127 -13.13 -2.85 10.83
C GLY A 127 -12.72 -3.83 9.73
N ARG A 128 -13.66 -4.68 9.28
CA ARG A 128 -13.43 -5.58 8.15
C ARG A 128 -13.25 -4.84 6.83
N LEU A 129 -14.03 -3.79 6.56
CA LEU A 129 -13.82 -2.95 5.36
C LEU A 129 -12.45 -2.28 5.35
N LEU A 130 -11.97 -1.80 6.50
CA LEU A 130 -10.63 -1.25 6.65
C LEU A 130 -9.56 -2.32 6.38
N ALA A 131 -9.74 -3.54 6.87
CA ALA A 131 -8.84 -4.67 6.60
C ALA A 131 -8.81 -5.03 5.10
N VAL A 132 -9.96 -5.07 4.43
CA VAL A 132 -10.07 -5.25 2.98
C VAL A 132 -9.33 -4.15 2.23
N ALA A 133 -9.56 -2.89 2.59
CA ALA A 133 -8.91 -1.74 1.95
C ALA A 133 -7.39 -1.80 2.14
N ALA A 134 -6.91 -2.05 3.36
CA ALA A 134 -5.50 -2.12 3.67
C ALA A 134 -4.81 -3.31 2.97
N SER A 135 -5.43 -4.49 2.98
CA SER A 135 -4.89 -5.68 2.32
C SER A 135 -4.88 -5.53 0.79
N THR A 136 -5.90 -4.89 0.20
CA THR A 136 -5.93 -4.59 -1.25
C THR A 136 -4.88 -3.55 -1.63
N ALA A 137 -4.74 -2.47 -0.84
CA ALA A 137 -3.70 -1.46 -1.05
C ALA A 137 -2.30 -2.05 -0.93
N THR A 138 -2.09 -3.00 -0.01
CA THR A 138 -0.83 -3.75 0.14
C THR A 138 -0.44 -4.49 -1.15
N VAL A 139 -1.40 -5.04 -1.89
CA VAL A 139 -1.15 -5.64 -3.22
C VAL A 139 -0.58 -4.58 -4.18
N GLY A 140 -1.19 -3.40 -4.24
CA GLY A 140 -0.70 -2.28 -5.04
C GLY A 140 0.70 -1.83 -4.65
N LEU A 141 0.97 -1.67 -3.34
CA LEU A 141 2.28 -1.29 -2.84
C LEU A 141 3.35 -2.35 -3.10
N THR A 142 2.98 -3.63 -3.10
CA THR A 142 3.89 -4.73 -3.44
C THR A 142 4.33 -4.64 -4.89
N MET A 143 3.39 -4.40 -5.81
CA MET A 143 3.71 -4.16 -7.22
C MET A 143 4.59 -2.91 -7.41
N ALA A 144 4.32 -1.84 -6.65
CA ALA A 144 5.10 -0.61 -6.67
C ALA A 144 6.53 -0.84 -6.14
N LEU A 145 6.70 -1.60 -5.06
CA LEU A 145 8.00 -1.93 -4.49
C LEU A 145 8.81 -2.81 -5.44
N ALA A 146 8.21 -3.85 -6.02
CA ALA A 146 8.84 -4.70 -7.02
C ALA A 146 9.29 -3.90 -8.26
N SER A 147 8.49 -2.89 -8.67
CA SER A 147 8.87 -1.95 -9.73
C SER A 147 10.05 -1.05 -9.33
N ALA A 148 10.10 -0.63 -8.06
CA ALA A 148 11.10 0.29 -7.53
C ALA A 148 12.50 -0.35 -7.33
N LEU A 149 12.57 -1.64 -7.01
CA LEU A 149 13.82 -2.35 -6.66
C LEU A 149 14.75 -2.67 -7.84
N GLY A 150 14.35 -2.42 -9.08
CA GLY A 150 15.18 -2.67 -10.27
C GLY A 150 15.39 -1.45 -11.18
N HIS A 151 15.09 -0.24 -10.68
CA HIS A 151 14.96 0.95 -11.52
C HIS A 151 16.25 1.78 -11.53
N GLU A 152 16.95 1.77 -12.67
CA GLU A 152 18.14 2.59 -12.93
C GLU A 152 17.90 3.71 -13.98
N GLY A 153 16.66 3.91 -14.44
CA GLY A 153 16.34 4.85 -15.53
C GLY A 153 15.00 5.56 -15.36
N THR A 154 14.44 6.14 -16.41
CA THR A 154 13.16 6.88 -16.39
C THR A 154 11.94 6.04 -16.81
N ALA A 155 12.15 4.87 -17.42
CA ALA A 155 11.09 3.99 -17.89
C ALA A 155 11.23 2.58 -17.29
N LEU A 156 10.10 1.97 -16.92
CA LEU A 156 10.05 0.60 -16.41
C LEU A 156 10.47 -0.39 -17.51
N MET A 157 11.46 -1.22 -17.21
CA MET A 157 11.85 -2.31 -18.10
C MET A 157 10.78 -3.42 -18.11
N PRO A 158 10.64 -4.16 -19.22
CA PRO A 158 9.67 -5.27 -19.32
C PRO A 158 9.86 -6.37 -18.27
N ARG A 159 11.08 -6.57 -17.77
CA ARG A 159 11.35 -7.51 -16.66
C ARG A 159 10.75 -7.01 -15.34
N GLN A 160 10.85 -5.71 -15.06
CA GLN A 160 10.29 -5.10 -13.85
C GLN A 160 8.77 -5.09 -13.87
N GLN A 161 8.17 -4.78 -15.03
CA GLN A 161 6.72 -4.86 -15.20
C GLN A 161 6.21 -6.28 -14.90
N ARG A 162 6.91 -7.30 -15.39
CA ARG A 162 6.58 -8.70 -15.08
C ARG A 162 6.75 -9.02 -13.61
N ALA A 163 7.85 -8.61 -12.98
CA ALA A 163 8.09 -8.82 -11.56
C ALA A 163 6.98 -8.15 -10.70
N ALA A 164 6.60 -6.93 -11.04
CA ALA A 164 5.49 -6.23 -10.41
C ALA A 164 4.18 -7.01 -10.55
N LEU A 165 3.77 -7.35 -11.77
CA LEU A 165 2.53 -8.10 -12.01
C LEU A 165 2.51 -9.45 -11.30
N TRP A 166 3.61 -10.20 -11.33
CA TRP A 166 3.70 -11.49 -10.61
C TRP A 166 3.65 -11.31 -9.09
N SER A 167 4.37 -10.33 -8.55
CA SER A 167 4.33 -10.05 -7.10
C SER A 167 2.92 -9.68 -6.62
N GLY A 168 2.20 -8.85 -7.39
CA GLY A 168 0.83 -8.47 -7.10
C GLY A 168 -0.13 -9.65 -7.24
N LEU A 169 -0.04 -10.41 -8.32
CA LEU A 169 -0.91 -11.57 -8.55
C LEU A 169 -0.75 -12.62 -7.45
N LEU A 170 0.49 -12.96 -7.08
CA LEU A 170 0.77 -13.94 -6.02
C LEU A 170 0.21 -13.49 -4.68
N LEU A 171 0.34 -12.20 -4.32
CA LEU A 171 -0.21 -11.67 -3.08
C LEU A 171 -1.74 -11.50 -3.13
N ALA A 172 -2.30 -11.21 -4.29
CA ALA A 172 -3.74 -11.07 -4.50
C ALA A 172 -4.49 -12.37 -4.18
N ILE A 173 -3.94 -13.51 -4.60
CA ILE A 173 -4.53 -14.85 -4.45
C ILE A 173 -3.99 -15.63 -3.23
N SER A 174 -2.98 -15.09 -2.54
CA SER A 174 -2.41 -15.77 -1.37
C SER A 174 -3.45 -15.92 -0.27
N LEU A 175 -3.61 -17.15 0.23
CA LEU A 175 -4.64 -17.48 1.21
C LEU A 175 -4.53 -16.65 2.48
N LEU A 176 -3.30 -16.45 3.00
CA LEU A 176 -3.10 -15.81 4.29
C LEU A 176 -3.53 -14.32 4.26
N PRO A 177 -3.04 -13.45 3.35
CA PRO A 177 -3.53 -12.07 3.25
C PRO A 177 -5.01 -11.92 2.91
N VAL A 178 -5.58 -12.89 2.18
CA VAL A 178 -7.03 -12.92 1.90
C VAL A 178 -7.80 -13.25 3.17
N ARG A 179 -7.39 -14.27 3.92
CA ARG A 179 -7.98 -14.64 5.21
C ARG A 179 -7.91 -13.48 6.20
N GLU A 180 -6.73 -12.88 6.39
CA GLU A 180 -6.55 -11.77 7.32
C GLU A 180 -7.35 -10.51 6.92
N ALA A 181 -7.71 -10.35 5.65
CA ALA A 181 -8.58 -9.25 5.21
C ALA A 181 -10.06 -9.45 5.64
N HIS A 182 -10.48 -10.68 5.94
CA HIS A 182 -11.83 -10.99 6.41
C HIS A 182 -12.00 -10.81 7.91
N PHE A 183 -10.90 -10.57 8.63
CA PHE A 183 -10.91 -10.21 10.03
C PHE A 183 -10.58 -8.72 10.17
N GLY A 184 -11.41 -7.99 10.91
CA GLY A 184 -11.16 -6.60 11.31
C GLY A 184 -10.07 -6.45 12.37
N THR A 185 -8.98 -7.21 12.27
CA THR A 185 -7.80 -7.07 13.14
C THR A 185 -6.90 -5.92 12.68
N VAL A 186 -5.89 -5.62 13.49
CA VAL A 186 -4.92 -4.56 13.19
C VAL A 186 -3.85 -4.98 12.19
N ASP A 187 -3.78 -6.26 11.83
CA ASP A 187 -2.65 -6.83 11.07
C ASP A 187 -2.63 -6.39 9.62
N SER A 188 -3.79 -6.31 8.96
CA SER A 188 -3.89 -5.79 7.60
C SER A 188 -3.41 -4.33 7.51
N LEU A 189 -3.74 -3.50 8.51
CA LEU A 189 -3.25 -2.11 8.61
C LEU A 189 -1.74 -2.06 8.88
N LEU A 190 -1.25 -2.92 9.77
CA LEU A 190 0.18 -3.00 10.08
C LEU A 190 1.00 -3.32 8.82
N VAL A 191 0.61 -4.35 8.07
CA VAL A 191 1.32 -4.76 6.85
C VAL A 191 1.31 -3.64 5.79
N LEU A 192 0.18 -2.93 5.65
CA LEU A 192 0.10 -1.76 4.76
C LEU A 192 1.15 -0.70 5.13
N LEU A 193 1.21 -0.31 6.41
CA LEU A 193 2.15 0.71 6.90
C LEU A 193 3.60 0.24 6.79
N MET A 194 3.87 -1.04 7.05
CA MET A 194 5.19 -1.63 6.83
C MET A 194 5.59 -1.56 5.35
N MET A 195 4.68 -1.85 4.42
CA MET A 195 4.95 -1.74 2.99
C MET A 195 5.18 -0.30 2.54
N LEU A 196 4.47 0.68 3.10
CA LEU A 196 4.74 2.10 2.87
C LEU A 196 6.14 2.49 3.35
N ALA A 197 6.55 2.03 4.53
CA ALA A 197 7.88 2.27 5.07
C ALA A 197 8.97 1.66 4.18
N LEU A 198 8.78 0.43 3.68
CA LEU A 198 9.69 -0.21 2.74
C LEU A 198 9.77 0.53 1.40
N LEU A 199 8.65 1.01 0.88
CA LEU A 199 8.62 1.78 -0.36
C LEU A 199 9.34 3.13 -0.21
N ALA A 200 9.13 3.82 0.92
CA ALA A 200 9.85 5.04 1.26
C ALA A 200 11.35 4.78 1.44
N ALA A 201 11.72 3.70 2.12
CA ALA A 201 13.12 3.26 2.25
C ALA A 201 13.76 2.93 0.89
N ALA A 202 13.01 2.31 -0.03
CA ALA A 202 13.51 2.08 -1.39
C ALA A 202 13.75 3.39 -2.17
N ARG A 203 12.93 4.44 -1.93
CA ARG A 203 13.20 5.78 -2.48
C ARG A 203 14.44 6.38 -1.85
N LEU A 204 14.54 6.33 -0.52
CA LEU A 204 15.70 6.78 0.25
C LEU A 204 17.01 6.18 -0.27
N ALA A 205 17.05 4.89 -0.58
CA ALA A 205 18.22 4.23 -1.13
C ALA A 205 18.70 4.83 -2.47
N ARG A 206 17.79 5.36 -3.28
CA ARG A 206 18.10 5.95 -4.59
C ARG A 206 18.48 7.42 -4.50
N THR A 207 17.67 8.21 -3.79
CA THR A 207 17.78 9.68 -3.79
C THR A 207 18.59 10.21 -2.61
N GLY A 208 18.46 9.59 -1.43
CA GLY A 208 19.05 10.05 -0.18
C GLY A 208 18.58 11.45 0.27
N ALA A 209 17.49 11.97 -0.28
CA ALA A 209 17.01 13.30 0.08
C ALA A 209 16.46 13.31 1.52
N TRP A 210 16.60 14.44 2.23
CA TRP A 210 16.11 14.58 3.61
C TRP A 210 14.61 14.26 3.73
N ARG A 211 13.82 14.59 2.70
CA ARG A 211 12.38 14.29 2.62
C ARG A 211 12.10 12.80 2.69
N ASP A 212 12.96 11.98 2.08
CA ASP A 212 12.79 10.52 2.09
C ASP A 212 13.05 9.95 3.49
N TYR A 213 14.00 10.49 4.27
CA TYR A 213 14.17 10.12 5.68
C TYR A 213 12.92 10.46 6.51
N VAL A 214 12.35 11.65 6.32
CA VAL A 214 11.13 12.05 7.04
C VAL A 214 9.96 11.13 6.68
N LEU A 215 9.75 10.86 5.39
CA LEU A 215 8.68 9.97 4.94
C LEU A 215 8.86 8.54 5.47
N THR A 216 10.09 8.01 5.44
CA THR A 216 10.40 6.70 6.00
C THR A 216 10.19 6.67 7.51
N GLY A 217 10.69 7.67 8.24
CA GLY A 217 10.52 7.76 9.69
C GLY A 217 9.06 7.85 10.13
N VAL A 218 8.26 8.69 9.44
CA VAL A 218 6.81 8.79 9.68
C VAL A 218 6.12 7.46 9.42
N ALA A 219 6.43 6.78 8.30
CA ALA A 219 5.83 5.49 8.00
C ALA A 219 6.17 4.40 9.04
N VAL A 220 7.42 4.36 9.51
CA VAL A 220 7.86 3.45 10.59
C VAL A 220 7.15 3.79 11.90
N ALA A 221 7.08 5.07 12.27
CA ALA A 221 6.41 5.51 13.49
C ALA A 221 4.91 5.15 13.47
N LEU A 222 4.22 5.35 12.34
CA LEU A 222 2.83 4.93 12.17
C LEU A 222 2.67 3.42 12.32
N ALA A 223 3.56 2.61 11.73
CA ALA A 223 3.53 1.16 11.89
C ALA A 223 3.76 0.74 13.36
N MET A 224 4.68 1.40 14.06
CA MET A 224 4.92 1.20 15.51
C MET A 224 3.72 1.61 16.36
N SER A 225 2.97 2.63 15.94
CA SER A 225 1.69 3.03 16.56
C SER A 225 0.57 2.00 16.34
N VAL A 226 0.77 0.97 15.52
CA VAL A 226 -0.12 -0.21 15.43
C VAL A 226 0.41 -1.35 16.30
N LYS A 227 1.68 -1.73 16.14
CA LYS A 227 2.37 -2.72 17.00
C LYS A 227 3.84 -2.33 17.12
N ILE A 228 4.37 -2.31 18.35
CA ILE A 228 5.77 -1.92 18.63
C ILE A 228 6.80 -2.80 17.91
N GLY A 229 6.45 -4.05 17.61
CA GLY A 229 7.28 -4.97 16.82
C GLY A 229 7.65 -4.45 15.42
N ALA A 230 6.88 -3.49 14.88
CA ALA A 230 7.22 -2.82 13.62
C ALA A 230 8.54 -2.04 13.68
N GLY A 231 9.09 -1.78 14.88
CA GLY A 231 10.41 -1.16 15.06
C GLY A 231 11.55 -1.92 14.37
N LEU A 232 11.37 -3.22 14.07
CA LEU A 232 12.32 -4.01 13.29
C LEU A 232 12.55 -3.47 11.87
N LEU A 233 11.64 -2.62 11.36
CA LEU A 233 11.84 -1.88 10.11
C LEU A 233 13.06 -0.96 10.12
N VAL A 234 13.66 -0.67 11.28
CA VAL A 234 14.95 0.04 11.32
C VAL A 234 16.02 -0.68 10.50
N VAL A 235 15.99 -2.02 10.42
CA VAL A 235 16.95 -2.82 9.66
C VAL A 235 16.93 -2.49 8.17
N PRO A 236 15.80 -2.63 7.43
CA PRO A 236 15.76 -2.26 6.01
C PRO A 236 16.02 -0.77 5.77
N VAL A 237 15.70 0.12 6.73
CA VAL A 237 16.03 1.55 6.63
C VAL A 237 17.54 1.79 6.68
N LEU A 238 18.25 1.12 7.59
CA LEU A 238 19.71 1.17 7.66
C LEU A 238 20.34 0.61 6.39
N VAL A 239 19.84 -0.51 5.87
CA VAL A 239 20.29 -1.09 4.60
C VAL A 239 20.11 -0.10 3.45
N ALA A 240 18.95 0.56 3.36
CA ALA A 240 18.68 1.58 2.35
C ALA A 240 19.65 2.76 2.45
N HIS A 241 19.91 3.25 3.67
CA HIS A 241 20.88 4.32 3.91
C HIS A 241 22.29 3.93 3.47
N LEU A 242 22.76 2.74 3.85
CA LEU A 242 24.08 2.24 3.47
C LEU A 242 24.21 2.04 1.95
N ALA A 243 23.15 1.56 1.29
CA ALA A 243 23.11 1.43 -0.16
C ALA A 243 23.27 2.80 -0.86
N HIS A 244 22.60 3.84 -0.33
CA HIS A 244 22.72 5.20 -0.85
C HIS A 244 24.16 5.76 -0.71
N ILE A 245 24.79 5.56 0.45
CA ILE A 245 26.19 6.01 0.66
C ILE A 245 27.15 5.31 -0.31
N ARG A 246 26.97 4.01 -0.55
CA ARG A 246 27.81 3.26 -1.50
C ARG A 246 27.62 3.75 -2.93
N GLY A 247 26.38 3.97 -3.36
CA GLY A 247 26.07 4.50 -4.70
C GLY A 247 26.63 5.90 -4.94
N SER A 248 26.62 6.77 -3.93
CA SER A 248 27.18 8.14 -4.04
C SER A 248 28.71 8.18 -4.01
N ARG A 249 29.39 7.17 -3.44
CA ARG A 249 30.86 7.05 -3.48
C ARG A 249 31.36 6.50 -4.82
N GLY A 250 30.66 5.53 -5.40
CA GLY A 250 31.03 4.95 -6.70
C GLY A 250 30.97 5.96 -7.87
N THR A 251 30.07 6.94 -7.81
CA THR A 251 29.96 8.00 -8.83
C THR A 251 31.01 9.10 -8.69
N ARG A 252 31.60 9.29 -7.49
CA ARG A 252 32.69 10.25 -7.26
C ARG A 252 34.09 9.69 -7.58
N ALA A 253 34.23 8.38 -7.75
CA ALA A 253 35.50 7.71 -8.01
C ALA A 253 35.79 7.42 -9.51
N GLY A 254 35.13 8.12 -10.45
CA GLY A 254 35.48 8.12 -11.87
C GLY A 254 36.82 8.84 -12.14
N PRO A 255 37.57 8.45 -13.19
CA PRO A 255 39.04 8.37 -13.15
C PRO A 255 39.70 9.74 -13.04
N HIS A 256 40.41 9.96 -11.93
CA HIS A 256 41.59 10.83 -11.97
C HIS A 256 42.62 10.14 -12.85
N ALA A 257 42.68 10.52 -14.13
CA ALA A 257 43.85 10.26 -14.95
C ALA A 257 44.99 11.13 -14.38
N PRO A 258 46.11 10.55 -13.89
CA PRO A 258 47.31 11.33 -13.68
C PRO A 258 47.85 11.73 -15.06
N THR A 259 47.98 13.06 -15.24
CA THR A 259 48.70 13.72 -16.32
C THR A 259 50.16 13.31 -16.38
#